data_AF-A0A9X2LPF4-F1
#
_entry.id   AF-A0A9X2LPF4-F1
#
_cell.length_a   1.000
_cell.length_b   1.000
_cell.length_c   1.000
_cell.angle_alpha   90.00
_cell.angle_beta   90.00
_cell.angle_gamma   90.00
#
_symmetry.space_group_name_H-M   'P 1'
#
loop_
_entity.id
_entity.type
_entity.pdbx_description
1 polymer ?
#
loop_
_entity_poly.entity_id
_entity_poly.type
_entity_poly.pdbx_seq_one_letter_code
_entity_poly.pdbx_strand_id
1 'polypeptide(L)'
;MPRAGSRSTPKSSKSRREVPLPAHVLEALERHLHRLERDALVFTTITKGCAGRRLDDGNWRRQAWWPVVDNASYFDTDGDQRPVPHYPPHSMRHTCASWLVQKGVSLYEVQHLLGHESFQTTQRYA
;
A
#
# COMPACT_ATOMS: atom_id res chain seq x y z
N MET A 1 14.52 -23.84 18.35
CA MET A 1 14.39 -22.47 18.90
C MET A 1 13.44 -21.67 18.01
N PRO A 2 12.13 -21.58 18.29
CA PRO A 2 11.20 -20.87 17.41
C PRO A 2 11.16 -19.39 17.80
N ARG A 3 11.62 -18.50 16.92
CA ARG A 3 11.28 -17.06 16.97
C ARG A 3 10.13 -16.78 16.00
N ALA A 4 8.96 -17.31 16.34
CA ALA A 4 7.70 -16.93 15.69
C ALA A 4 7.18 -15.65 16.37
N GLY A 5 7.65 -14.49 15.90
CA GLY A 5 7.02 -13.22 16.21
C GLY A 5 5.69 -13.09 15.47
N SER A 6 4.67 -13.83 15.89
CA SER A 6 3.28 -13.50 15.54
C SER A 6 2.95 -12.21 16.27
N ARG A 7 3.08 -11.05 15.60
CA ARG A 7 2.24 -9.90 15.99
C ARG A 7 0.80 -10.27 15.64
N SER A 8 0.17 -11.07 16.50
CA SER A 8 -1.27 -11.26 16.51
C SER A 8 -1.86 -9.94 16.97
N THR A 9 -2.54 -9.26 16.05
CA THR A 9 -3.24 -7.98 16.22
C THR A 9 -2.36 -6.71 16.26
N PRO A 10 -2.86 -5.58 15.74
CA PRO A 10 -2.21 -4.29 15.96
C PRO A 10 -2.25 -3.91 17.44
N LYS A 11 -1.23 -3.15 17.89
CA LYS A 11 -0.99 -2.74 19.29
C LYS A 11 -2.14 -1.95 19.94
N SER A 12 -3.13 -1.51 19.17
CA SER A 12 -4.32 -0.78 19.63
C SER A 12 -5.53 -1.09 18.76
N SER A 13 -6.72 -1.17 19.38
CA SER A 13 -8.01 -1.33 18.68
C SER A 13 -8.24 -0.25 17.63
N LYS A 14 -7.73 0.97 17.85
CA LYS A 14 -7.82 2.11 16.93
C LYS A 14 -7.15 1.90 15.57
N SER A 15 -6.21 0.94 15.45
CA SER A 15 -5.55 0.65 14.17
C SER A 15 -6.31 -0.35 13.30
N ARG A 16 -7.31 -1.06 13.87
CA ARG A 16 -8.18 -1.97 13.12
C ARG A 16 -9.24 -1.13 12.42
N ARG A 17 -9.38 -1.32 11.12
CA ARG A 17 -10.36 -0.61 10.29
C ARG A 17 -10.75 -1.48 9.12
N GLU A 18 -11.97 -1.26 8.64
CA GLU A 18 -12.46 -1.85 7.41
C GLU A 18 -12.23 -0.86 6.27
N VAL A 19 -11.76 -1.38 5.14
CA VAL A 19 -11.44 -0.56 3.96
C VAL A 19 -12.22 -1.16 2.78
N PRO A 20 -13.18 -0.43 2.18
CA PRO A 20 -13.80 -0.85 0.93
C PRO A 20 -12.73 -1.09 -0.14
N LEU A 21 -12.79 -2.27 -0.76
CA LEU A 21 -11.90 -2.65 -1.84
C LEU A 21 -12.61 -2.41 -3.18
N PRO A 22 -12.06 -1.56 -4.07
CA PRO A 22 -12.57 -1.43 -5.42
C PRO A 22 -12.54 -2.76 -6.17
N ALA A 23 -13.48 -2.96 -7.11
CA ALA A 23 -13.60 -4.21 -7.88
C ALA A 23 -12.28 -4.65 -8.53
N HIS A 24 -11.55 -3.73 -9.16
CA HIS A 24 -10.25 -4.03 -9.79
C HIS A 24 -9.18 -4.52 -8.78
N VAL A 25 -9.26 -4.08 -7.52
CA VAL A 25 -8.36 -4.58 -6.46
C VAL A 25 -8.77 -5.97 -6.03
N LEU A 26 -10.07 -6.24 -5.91
CA LEU A 26 -10.60 -7.57 -5.62
C LEU A 26 -10.19 -8.57 -6.70
N GLU A 27 -10.37 -8.24 -7.98
CA GLU A 27 -9.95 -9.08 -9.11
C GLU A 27 -8.44 -9.37 -9.09
N ALA A 28 -7.62 -8.37 -8.75
CA ALA A 28 -6.18 -8.56 -8.61
C ALA A 28 -5.84 -9.48 -7.41
N LEU A 29 -6.54 -9.31 -6.29
CA LEU A 29 -6.36 -10.14 -5.11
C LEU A 29 -6.82 -11.58 -5.37
N GLU A 30 -7.97 -11.81 -6.01
CA GLU A 30 -8.45 -13.16 -6.33
C GLU A 30 -7.45 -13.93 -7.20
N ARG A 31 -6.92 -13.29 -8.24
CA ARG A 31 -5.85 -13.88 -9.09
C ARG A 31 -4.57 -14.17 -8.32
N HIS A 32 -4.31 -13.47 -7.23
CA HIS A 32 -3.15 -13.74 -6.38
C HIS A 32 -3.42 -14.83 -5.34
N LEU A 33 -4.59 -14.77 -4.71
CA LEU A 33 -5.02 -15.65 -3.62
C LEU A 33 -5.35 -17.07 -4.06
N HIS A 34 -5.76 -17.32 -5.31
CA HIS A 34 -6.13 -18.67 -5.76
C HIS A 34 -5.00 -19.71 -5.62
N ARG A 35 -3.75 -19.25 -5.45
CA ARG A 35 -2.56 -20.09 -5.26
C ARG A 35 -2.18 -20.30 -3.79
N LEU A 36 -2.93 -19.70 -2.85
CA LEU A 36 -2.59 -19.65 -1.45
C LEU A 36 -3.55 -20.50 -0.61
N GLU A 37 -3.02 -21.14 0.42
CA GLU A 37 -3.84 -21.79 1.45
C GLU A 37 -4.57 -20.74 2.30
N ARG A 38 -5.68 -21.15 2.94
CA ARG A 38 -6.62 -20.26 3.64
C ARG A 38 -5.96 -19.38 4.72
N ASP A 39 -4.95 -19.88 5.39
CA ASP A 39 -4.26 -19.18 6.49
C ASP A 39 -2.87 -18.66 6.07
N ALA A 40 -2.56 -18.70 4.78
CA ALA A 40 -1.31 -18.18 4.26
C ALA A 40 -1.30 -16.64 4.28
N LEU A 41 -0.09 -16.09 4.37
CA LEU A 41 0.11 -14.65 4.20
C LEU A 41 -0.20 -14.26 2.77
N VAL A 42 -1.04 -13.24 2.59
CA VAL A 42 -1.40 -12.71 1.27
C VAL A 42 -0.15 -12.16 0.55
N PHE A 43 0.72 -11.44 1.25
CA PHE A 43 1.95 -10.90 0.67
C PHE A 43 3.18 -11.44 1.41
N THR A 44 4.08 -12.06 0.65
CA THR A 44 5.29 -12.68 1.17
C THR A 44 6.53 -12.10 0.51
N THR A 45 7.68 -12.21 1.17
CA THR A 45 8.95 -11.91 0.49
C THR A 45 9.16 -12.87 -0.68
N ILE A 46 9.74 -12.34 -1.76
CA ILE A 46 10.14 -13.10 -2.95
C ILE A 46 11.66 -13.37 -2.99
N THR A 47 12.38 -12.92 -1.96
CA THR A 47 13.84 -13.07 -1.88
C THR A 47 14.20 -14.56 -1.88
N LYS A 48 15.14 -14.96 -2.75
CA LYS A 48 15.65 -16.33 -2.82
C LYS A 48 16.07 -16.83 -1.43
N GLY A 49 15.62 -18.04 -1.06
CA GLY A 49 15.90 -18.66 0.24
C GLY A 49 15.02 -18.17 1.41
N CYS A 50 14.23 -17.12 1.21
CA CYS A 50 13.27 -16.61 2.20
C CYS A 50 11.83 -16.58 1.68
N ALA A 51 11.59 -17.04 0.44
CA ALA A 51 10.29 -17.03 -0.21
C ALA A 51 9.20 -17.64 0.70
N GLY A 52 8.02 -17.01 0.73
CA GLY A 52 6.90 -17.42 1.58
C GLY A 52 6.93 -16.90 3.02
N ARG A 53 8.05 -16.29 3.47
CA ARG A 53 8.11 -15.61 4.79
C ARG A 53 7.39 -14.27 4.73
N ARG A 54 7.11 -13.71 5.93
CA ARG A 54 6.57 -12.34 6.09
C ARG A 54 7.34 -11.35 5.23
N LEU A 55 6.60 -10.49 4.54
CA LEU A 55 7.17 -9.40 3.76
C LEU A 55 8.08 -8.54 4.66
N ASP A 56 9.31 -8.33 4.20
CA ASP A 56 10.26 -7.40 4.80
C ASP A 56 10.27 -6.12 3.96
N ASP A 57 10.04 -4.97 4.60
CA ASP A 57 9.85 -3.69 3.90
C ASP A 57 11.11 -3.28 3.13
N GLY A 58 12.30 -3.39 3.74
CA GLY A 58 13.55 -2.99 3.09
C GLY A 58 13.85 -3.84 1.85
N ASN A 59 13.70 -5.16 1.97
CA ASN A 59 13.88 -6.08 0.85
C ASN A 59 12.82 -5.88 -0.24
N TRP A 60 11.55 -5.70 0.14
CA TRP A 60 10.47 -5.46 -0.81
C TRP A 60 10.68 -4.15 -1.57
N ARG A 61 11.08 -3.08 -0.88
CA ARG A 61 11.35 -1.79 -1.54
C ARG A 61 12.45 -1.91 -2.57
N ARG A 62 13.55 -2.58 -2.22
CA ARG A 62 14.70 -2.79 -3.10
C ARG A 62 14.41 -3.72 -4.28
N GLN A 63 13.63 -4.78 -4.08
CA GLN A 63 13.47 -5.86 -5.07
C GLN A 63 12.22 -5.72 -5.94
N ALA A 64 11.20 -5.00 -5.47
CA ALA A 64 9.94 -4.82 -6.18
C ALA A 64 9.62 -3.35 -6.40
N TRP A 65 9.63 -2.52 -5.35
CA TRP A 65 9.17 -1.13 -5.46
C TRP A 65 10.07 -0.26 -6.36
N TRP A 66 11.36 -0.16 -6.05
CA TRP A 66 12.28 0.70 -6.81
C TRP A 66 12.42 0.27 -8.27
N PRO A 67 12.57 -1.03 -8.59
CA PRO A 67 12.53 -1.46 -9.98
C PRO A 67 11.25 -1.04 -10.71
N VAL A 68 10.09 -1.08 -10.06
CA VAL A 68 8.83 -0.60 -10.69
C VAL A 68 8.86 0.91 -10.92
N VAL A 69 9.31 1.70 -9.93
CA VAL A 69 9.39 3.17 -10.06
C VAL A 69 10.40 3.59 -11.12
N ASP A 70 11.58 2.95 -11.16
CA ASP A 70 12.65 3.26 -12.12
C ASP A 70 12.24 2.95 -13.57
N ASN A 71 11.34 1.99 -13.77
CA ASN A 71 10.78 1.63 -15.08
C ASN A 71 9.43 2.30 -15.38
N ALA A 72 8.91 3.12 -14.46
CA ALA A 72 7.63 3.81 -14.66
C ALA A 72 7.84 5.17 -15.30
N SER A 73 6.90 5.53 -16.19
CA SER A 73 6.87 6.83 -16.84
C SER A 73 5.44 7.32 -17.01
N TYR A 74 5.27 8.63 -17.15
CA TYR A 74 4.00 9.28 -17.48
C TYR A 74 4.20 10.26 -18.63
N PHE A 75 3.11 10.68 -19.27
CA PHE A 75 3.15 11.76 -20.26
C PHE A 75 2.78 13.07 -19.56
N ASP A 76 3.59 14.12 -19.75
CA ASP A 76 3.28 15.45 -19.25
C ASP A 76 2.26 16.17 -20.14
N THR A 77 1.94 17.43 -19.80
CA THR A 77 0.97 18.25 -20.54
C THR A 77 1.39 18.55 -21.97
N ASP A 78 2.69 18.51 -22.26
CA ASP A 78 3.25 18.75 -23.59
C ASP A 78 3.32 17.44 -24.41
N GLY A 79 2.94 16.31 -23.82
CA GLY A 79 2.96 15.00 -24.44
C GLY A 79 4.32 14.30 -24.35
N ASP A 80 5.28 14.86 -23.61
CA ASP A 80 6.59 14.27 -23.43
C ASP A 80 6.55 13.14 -22.39
N GLN A 81 7.21 12.03 -22.69
CA GLN A 81 7.35 10.94 -21.73
C GLN A 81 8.40 11.29 -20.67
N ARG A 82 7.98 11.36 -19.41
CA ARG A 82 8.80 11.67 -18.25
C ARG A 82 8.90 10.45 -17.32
N PRO A 83 10.07 10.16 -16.73
CA PRO A 83 10.18 9.15 -15.70
C PRO A 83 9.40 9.58 -14.46
N VAL A 84 8.83 8.62 -13.74
CA VAL A 84 8.19 8.89 -12.45
C VAL A 84 9.27 9.26 -11.43
N PRO A 85 9.15 10.40 -10.71
CA PRO A 85 10.09 10.72 -9.63
C PRO A 85 10.12 9.65 -8.55
N HIS A 86 11.23 9.56 -7.82
CA HIS A 86 11.49 8.49 -6.87
C HIS A 86 10.68 8.62 -5.57
N TYR A 87 9.36 8.38 -5.67
CA TYR A 87 8.41 8.50 -4.58
C TYR A 87 8.38 7.22 -3.72
N PRO A 88 8.40 7.35 -2.37
CA PRO A 88 8.25 6.19 -1.49
C PRO A 88 6.84 5.58 -1.60
N PRO A 89 6.66 4.31 -1.18
CA PRO A 89 5.36 3.64 -1.20
C PRO A 89 4.25 4.42 -0.48
N HIS A 90 4.60 5.15 0.59
CA HIS A 90 3.66 5.97 1.34
C HIS A 90 3.04 7.10 0.49
N SER A 91 3.69 7.53 -0.58
CA SER A 91 3.12 8.50 -1.53
C SER A 91 1.84 7.99 -2.18
N MET A 92 1.69 6.68 -2.43
CA MET A 92 0.42 6.13 -2.96
C MET A 92 -0.76 6.41 -2.02
N ARG A 93 -0.52 6.32 -0.71
CA ARG A 93 -1.54 6.60 0.30
C ARG A 93 -1.88 8.09 0.35
N HIS A 94 -0.88 8.96 0.19
CA HIS A 94 -1.10 10.39 0.04
C HIS A 94 -1.94 10.71 -1.19
N THR A 95 -1.61 10.14 -2.35
CA THR A 95 -2.39 10.30 -3.59
C THR A 95 -3.85 9.85 -3.41
N CYS A 96 -4.07 8.70 -2.78
CA CYS A 96 -5.42 8.21 -2.46
C CYS A 96 -6.19 9.21 -1.58
N ALA A 97 -5.55 9.77 -0.55
CA ALA A 97 -6.16 10.79 0.30
C ALA A 97 -6.55 12.04 -0.50
N SER A 98 -5.64 12.55 -1.34
CA SER A 98 -5.90 13.73 -2.18
C SER A 98 -7.09 13.51 -3.11
N TRP A 99 -7.17 12.35 -3.77
CA TRP A 99 -8.27 12.03 -4.68
C TRP A 99 -9.62 11.91 -3.97
N LEU A 100 -9.65 11.38 -2.75
CA LEU A 100 -10.89 11.31 -1.97
C LEU A 100 -11.37 12.71 -1.56
N VAL A 101 -10.46 13.57 -1.11
CA VAL A 101 -10.78 14.96 -0.75
C VAL A 101 -11.26 15.75 -1.98
N GLN A 102 -10.58 15.63 -3.12
CA GLN A 102 -10.99 16.27 -4.38
C GLN A 102 -12.38 15.81 -4.86
N LYS A 103 -12.79 14.58 -4.51
CA LYS A 103 -14.14 14.06 -4.78
C LYS A 103 -15.18 14.50 -3.75
N GLY A 104 -14.81 15.36 -2.80
CA GLY A 104 -15.70 15.90 -1.78
C GLY A 104 -15.90 15.00 -0.55
N VAL A 105 -15.11 13.93 -0.39
CA VAL A 105 -15.16 13.08 0.82
C VAL A 105 -14.62 13.89 1.99
N SER A 106 -15.32 13.85 3.13
CA SER A 106 -14.91 14.65 4.29
C SER A 106 -13.55 14.21 4.83
N LEU A 107 -12.77 15.16 5.36
CA LEU A 107 -11.46 14.87 5.97
C LEU A 107 -11.57 13.83 7.10
N TYR A 108 -12.70 13.81 7.80
CA TYR A 108 -13.01 12.84 8.85
C TYR A 108 -13.13 11.42 8.30
N GLU A 109 -13.89 11.21 7.22
CA GLU A 109 -14.03 9.91 6.58
C GLU A 109 -12.70 9.43 5.97
N VAL A 110 -11.95 10.33 5.33
CA VAL A 110 -10.61 10.01 4.78
C VAL A 110 -9.66 9.58 5.90
N GLN A 111 -9.67 10.28 7.03
CA GLN A 111 -8.86 9.92 8.20
C GLN A 111 -9.25 8.55 8.75
N HIS A 112 -10.54 8.26 8.86
CA HIS A 112 -11.02 6.96 9.34
C HIS A 112 -10.61 5.81 8.40
N LEU A 113 -10.81 6.00 7.11
CA LEU A 113 -10.50 5.01 6.07
C LEU A 113 -9.00 4.68 6.00
N LEU A 114 -8.17 5.71 5.99
CA LEU A 114 -6.73 5.53 5.84
C LEU A 114 -6.10 5.21 7.21
N GLY A 115 -6.58 5.79 8.30
CA GLY A 115 -6.00 5.69 9.64
C GLY A 115 -4.81 6.65 9.81
N HIS A 116 -4.94 7.91 9.41
CA HIS A 116 -3.92 8.94 9.68
C HIS A 116 -3.96 9.34 11.17
N GLU A 117 -2.84 9.18 11.88
CA GLU A 117 -2.73 9.58 13.29
C GLU A 117 -2.79 11.11 13.48
N SER A 118 -2.44 11.91 12.46
CA SER A 118 -2.44 13.38 12.54
C SER A 118 -3.27 14.04 11.43
N PHE A 119 -4.17 14.94 11.85
CA PHE A 119 -4.98 15.82 10.99
C PHE A 119 -4.14 16.69 10.04
N GLN A 120 -2.88 17.00 10.40
CA GLN A 120 -1.99 17.82 9.56
C GLN A 120 -1.65 17.16 8.21
N THR A 121 -1.68 15.83 8.14
CA THR A 121 -1.43 15.13 6.86
C THR A 121 -2.59 15.26 5.87
N THR A 122 -3.80 15.50 6.36
CA THR A 122 -5.00 15.64 5.51
C THR A 122 -5.25 17.11 5.13
N GLN A 123 -4.91 18.08 5.98
CA GLN A 123 -5.03 19.52 5.65
C GLN A 123 -4.11 19.98 4.50
N ARG A 124 -3.06 19.22 4.16
CA ARG A 124 -2.17 19.55 3.03
C ARG A 124 -2.83 19.34 1.66
N TYR A 125 -4.02 18.75 1.62
CA TYR A 125 -4.76 18.40 0.40
C TYR A 125 -6.15 19.04 0.31
N ALA A 126 -6.51 19.88 1.29
CA ALA A 126 -7.73 20.69 1.27
C ALA A 126 -7.47 22.03 0.56
#